data_AF-A0A7R9HZX1-F1
#
_entry.id   AF-A0A7R9HZX1-F1
#
_cell.length_a   1.000
_cell.length_b   1.000
_cell.length_c   1.000
_cell.angle_alpha   90.00
_cell.angle_beta   90.00
_cell.angle_gamma   90.00
#
_symmetry.space_group_name_H-M   'P 1'
#
loop_
_entity.id
_entity.type
_entity.pdbx_description
1 polymer ?
#
loop_
_entity_poly.entity_id
_entity_poly.type
_entity_poly.pdbx_seq_one_letter_code
_entity_poly.pdbx_strand_id
1 'polypeptide(L)'
;MPPTSVAALSNALLSRWTRLHMTGRSRFESRSSVLRIVPRAPWLKIIMSLPLWAHIAVSISTVWINYTISIQLPLYLTKVFHFNIETVQTTVGPALMIIIIPQLKCDKVGVMNLLSVTMFLNGAYLGGSFMNQLDLSPNYAGSVAAFVSTLSGLIQVGGPLAAGALTNQEDTLTTWSKVFYNSSGISFFPVFLFLFFGSTVQQYWDKLDHNEADAPQRRKNKSVNTISIKFGSKYPQMEAVN
;
A
#
# COMPACT_ATOMS: atom_id res chain seq x y z
N MET A 1 -44.51 -35.26 40.17
CA MET A 1 -44.84 -34.08 39.33
C MET A 1 -43.61 -33.78 38.48
N PRO A 2 -43.70 -33.86 37.14
CA PRO A 2 -42.55 -33.65 36.27
C PRO A 2 -42.18 -32.15 36.26
N PRO A 3 -40.89 -31.79 36.20
CA PRO A 3 -40.48 -30.40 36.15
C PRO A 3 -41.09 -29.74 34.91
N THR A 4 -41.65 -28.56 35.13
CA THR A 4 -42.40 -27.77 34.16
C THR A 4 -41.57 -27.52 32.89
N SER A 5 -42.19 -27.78 31.74
CA SER A 5 -41.66 -27.63 30.36
C SER A 5 -40.76 -26.40 30.14
N VAL A 6 -41.04 -25.30 30.84
CA VAL A 6 -40.29 -24.04 30.77
C VAL A 6 -38.86 -24.17 31.31
N ALA A 7 -38.64 -24.91 32.40
CA ALA A 7 -37.30 -25.11 32.98
C ALA A 7 -36.42 -26.03 32.12
N ALA A 8 -37.03 -27.00 31.44
CA ALA A 8 -36.32 -27.84 30.48
C ALA A 8 -35.89 -27.02 29.25
N LEU A 9 -36.76 -26.11 28.78
CA LEU A 9 -36.48 -25.24 27.64
C LEU A 9 -35.39 -24.21 27.96
N SER A 10 -35.43 -23.59 29.14
CA SER A 10 -34.41 -22.61 29.55
C SER A 10 -33.03 -23.24 29.69
N ASN A 11 -32.94 -24.44 30.28
CA ASN A 11 -31.68 -25.18 30.41
C ASN A 11 -31.14 -25.64 29.05
N ALA A 12 -32.02 -26.06 28.13
CA ALA A 12 -31.62 -26.39 26.76
C ALA A 12 -31.07 -25.16 26.02
N LEU A 13 -31.70 -24.01 26.17
CA LEU A 13 -31.24 -22.75 25.56
C LEU A 13 -29.92 -22.25 26.17
N LEU A 14 -29.77 -22.32 27.49
CA LEU A 14 -28.52 -22.01 28.20
C LEU A 14 -27.38 -22.93 27.76
N SER A 15 -27.66 -24.23 27.58
CA SER A 15 -26.67 -25.20 27.08
C SER A 15 -26.28 -24.94 25.62
N ARG A 16 -27.22 -24.52 24.78
CA ARG A 16 -26.97 -24.16 23.38
C ARG A 16 -26.19 -22.85 23.28
N TRP A 17 -26.55 -21.87 24.09
CA TRP A 17 -25.86 -20.57 24.17
C TRP A 17 -24.43 -20.74 24.66
N THR A 18 -24.19 -21.49 25.73
CA THR A 18 -22.83 -21.78 26.22
C THR A 18 -22.00 -22.53 25.18
N ARG A 19 -22.58 -23.49 24.46
CA ARG A 19 -21.89 -24.22 23.38
C ARG A 19 -21.53 -23.31 22.19
N LEU A 20 -22.43 -22.41 21.81
CA LEU A 20 -22.17 -21.40 20.76
C LEU A 20 -21.12 -20.37 21.20
N HIS A 21 -21.17 -19.94 22.46
CA HIS A 21 -20.21 -18.99 22.99
C HIS A 21 -18.82 -19.64 23.16
N MET A 22 -18.74 -20.90 23.61
CA MET A 22 -17.48 -21.66 23.69
C MET A 22 -16.89 -21.97 22.31
N THR A 23 -17.72 -22.31 21.31
CA THR A 23 -17.24 -22.51 19.92
C THR A 23 -16.81 -21.20 19.26
N GLY A 24 -17.48 -20.09 19.56
CA GLY A 24 -17.03 -18.75 19.14
C GLY A 24 -15.72 -18.34 19.81
N ARG A 25 -15.59 -18.57 21.12
CA ARG A 25 -14.39 -18.26 21.92
C ARG A 25 -13.19 -19.09 21.49
N SER A 26 -13.33 -20.40 21.33
CA SER A 26 -12.25 -21.29 20.85
C SER A 26 -11.80 -20.93 19.43
N ARG A 27 -12.72 -20.55 18.53
CA ARG A 27 -12.37 -20.05 17.19
C ARG A 27 -11.62 -18.72 17.26
N PHE A 28 -11.99 -17.84 18.18
CA PHE A 28 -11.30 -16.56 18.40
C PHE A 28 -9.91 -16.77 19.05
N GLU A 29 -9.79 -17.72 19.98
CA GLU A 29 -8.55 -18.07 20.68
C GLU A 29 -7.57 -18.82 19.78
N SER A 30 -8.07 -19.65 18.85
CA SER A 30 -7.31 -20.20 17.73
C SER A 30 -6.85 -19.11 16.75
N ARG A 31 -7.67 -18.08 16.50
CA ARG A 31 -7.27 -16.93 15.66
C ARG A 31 -6.23 -16.03 16.34
N SER A 32 -6.35 -15.80 17.65
CA SER A 32 -5.44 -14.94 18.41
C SER A 32 -4.11 -15.62 18.73
N SER A 33 -4.08 -16.95 18.87
CA SER A 33 -2.84 -17.74 18.95
C SER A 33 -2.07 -17.81 17.63
N VAL A 34 -2.73 -17.53 16.50
CA VAL A 34 -2.14 -17.45 15.15
C VAL A 34 -1.81 -16.00 14.75
N LEU A 35 -1.90 -15.04 15.68
CA LEU A 35 -1.39 -13.68 15.44
C LEU A 35 0.15 -13.77 15.36
N ARG A 36 0.65 -14.12 14.16
CA ARG A 36 2.06 -14.37 13.88
C ARG A 36 2.84 -13.15 14.29
N ILE A 37 3.64 -13.29 15.33
CA ILE A 37 4.54 -12.22 15.75
C ILE A 37 5.66 -12.20 14.71
N VAL A 38 5.57 -11.23 13.80
CA VAL A 38 6.58 -11.04 12.75
C VAL A 38 7.88 -10.58 13.43
N PRO A 39 9.00 -11.30 13.29
CA PRO A 39 10.29 -10.90 13.83
C PRO A 39 10.75 -9.61 13.14
N ARG A 40 11.70 -8.90 13.76
CA ARG A 40 12.21 -7.63 13.24
C ARG A 40 12.66 -7.81 11.79
N ALA A 41 12.23 -6.89 10.92
CA ALA A 41 12.51 -6.97 9.50
C ALA A 41 14.02 -6.97 9.23
N PRO A 42 14.53 -7.88 8.38
CA PRO A 42 15.95 -7.93 8.01
C PRO A 42 16.27 -6.83 6.97
N TRP A 43 16.23 -5.57 7.40
CA TRP A 43 16.33 -4.38 6.54
C TRP A 43 17.49 -4.41 5.54
N LEU A 44 18.66 -4.90 5.96
CA LEU A 44 19.81 -4.96 5.06
C LEU A 44 19.58 -5.92 3.88
N LYS A 45 18.95 -7.07 4.13
CA LYS A 45 18.60 -8.06 3.09
C LYS A 45 17.49 -7.54 2.17
N ILE A 46 16.54 -6.80 2.74
CA ILE A 46 15.46 -6.15 2.00
C ILE A 46 16.07 -5.11 1.04
N ILE A 47 16.87 -4.17 1.57
CA ILE A 47 17.47 -3.07 0.79
C ILE A 47 18.43 -3.59 -0.29
N MET A 48 19.14 -4.70 -0.06
CA MET A 48 20.04 -5.27 -1.07
C MET A 48 19.35 -6.16 -2.11
N SER A 49 18.03 -6.29 -2.09
CA SER A 49 17.31 -7.11 -3.07
C SER A 49 17.04 -6.34 -4.38
N LEU A 50 17.42 -6.93 -5.52
CA LEU A 50 17.21 -6.33 -6.84
C LEU A 50 15.72 -6.09 -7.17
N PRO A 51 14.79 -7.02 -6.87
CA PRO A 51 13.37 -6.82 -7.15
C PRO A 51 12.77 -5.63 -6.39
N LEU A 52 13.31 -5.30 -5.21
CA LEU A 52 12.89 -4.12 -4.46
C LEU A 52 13.27 -2.83 -5.21
N TRP A 53 14.50 -2.73 -5.74
CA TRP A 53 14.91 -1.54 -6.50
C TRP A 53 14.17 -1.39 -7.81
N ALA A 54 13.90 -2.50 -8.52
CA ALA A 54 13.05 -2.50 -9.69
C ALA A 54 11.64 -1.97 -9.36
N HIS A 55 11.06 -2.43 -8.25
CA HIS A 55 9.77 -1.96 -7.77
C HIS A 55 9.81 -0.48 -7.34
N ILE A 56 10.85 -0.03 -6.64
CA ILE A 56 10.99 1.37 -6.22
C ILE A 56 11.03 2.28 -7.45
N ALA A 57 11.83 1.93 -8.46
CA ALA A 57 11.93 2.69 -9.70
C ALA A 57 10.56 2.81 -10.40
N VAL A 58 9.85 1.70 -10.50
CA VAL A 58 8.47 1.60 -11.03
C VAL A 58 7.51 2.49 -10.23
N SER A 59 7.51 2.39 -8.91
CA SER A 59 6.69 3.24 -8.03
C SER A 59 6.96 4.73 -8.25
N ILE A 60 8.23 5.13 -8.35
CA ILE A 60 8.64 6.51 -8.61
C ILE A 60 8.08 7.01 -9.95
N SER A 61 8.21 6.22 -11.02
CA SER A 61 7.66 6.53 -12.34
C SER A 61 6.15 6.79 -12.26
N THR A 62 5.44 5.91 -11.58
CA THR A 62 3.99 5.99 -11.37
C THR A 62 3.60 7.32 -10.73
N VAL A 63 4.27 7.67 -9.64
CA VAL A 63 3.99 8.88 -8.88
C VAL A 63 4.31 10.12 -9.71
N TRP A 64 5.37 10.07 -10.53
CA TRP A 64 5.75 11.15 -11.45
C TRP A 64 4.76 11.36 -12.60
N ILE A 65 4.26 10.28 -13.21
CA ILE A 65 3.24 10.33 -14.26
C ILE A 65 1.94 10.89 -13.70
N ASN A 66 1.50 10.40 -12.53
CA ASN A 66 0.29 10.92 -11.88
C ASN A 66 0.45 12.40 -11.52
N TYR A 67 1.60 12.82 -11.01
CA TYR A 67 1.90 14.23 -10.79
C TYR A 67 1.81 15.06 -12.08
N THR A 68 2.47 14.62 -13.16
CA THR A 68 2.49 15.30 -14.45
C THR A 68 1.08 15.49 -15.00
N ILE A 69 0.26 14.45 -14.95
CA ILE A 69 -1.09 14.51 -15.50
C ILE A 69 -2.04 15.28 -14.57
N SER A 70 -1.91 15.18 -13.25
CA SER A 70 -2.81 15.87 -12.33
C SER A 70 -2.49 17.35 -12.16
N ILE A 71 -1.21 17.75 -12.27
CA ILE A 71 -0.77 19.12 -11.97
C ILE A 71 -0.32 19.86 -13.22
N GLN A 72 0.55 19.26 -14.04
CA GLN A 72 1.10 19.98 -15.21
C GLN A 72 0.11 20.09 -16.36
N LEU A 73 -0.80 19.12 -16.53
CA LEU A 73 -1.80 19.19 -17.60
C LEU A 73 -2.81 20.34 -17.41
N PRO A 74 -3.46 20.53 -16.23
CA PRO A 74 -4.30 21.71 -16.02
C PRO A 74 -3.51 23.01 -16.11
N LEU A 75 -2.30 23.06 -15.54
CA LEU A 75 -1.43 24.24 -15.62
C LEU A 75 -1.10 24.60 -17.07
N TYR A 76 -0.76 23.63 -17.91
CA TYR A 76 -0.53 23.84 -19.33
C TYR A 76 -1.77 24.43 -20.03
N LEU A 77 -2.96 23.90 -19.75
CA LEU A 77 -4.22 24.42 -20.32
C LEU A 77 -4.53 25.85 -19.84
N THR A 78 -4.25 26.18 -18.59
CA THR A 78 -4.42 27.56 -18.07
C THR A 78 -3.33 28.51 -18.56
N LYS A 79 -2.08 28.07 -18.66
CA LYS A 79 -0.93 28.94 -18.99
C LYS A 79 -0.79 29.19 -20.48
N VAL A 80 -1.00 28.16 -21.31
CA VAL A 80 -0.81 28.26 -22.76
C VAL A 80 -2.11 28.57 -23.48
N PHE A 81 -3.24 28.03 -23.00
CA PHE A 81 -4.55 28.23 -23.64
C PHE A 81 -5.48 29.17 -22.87
N HIS A 82 -5.04 29.74 -21.73
CA HIS A 82 -5.81 30.68 -20.90
C HIS A 82 -7.19 30.17 -20.47
N PHE A 83 -7.33 28.85 -20.30
CA PHE A 83 -8.56 28.27 -19.76
C PHE A 83 -8.64 28.51 -18.24
N ASN A 84 -9.75 29.05 -17.76
CA ASN A 84 -9.96 29.35 -16.34
C ASN A 84 -10.53 28.11 -15.63
N ILE A 85 -9.70 27.40 -14.85
CA ILE A 85 -9.99 26.05 -14.31
C ILE A 85 -10.42 26.10 -12.82
N GLU A 86 -10.55 27.29 -12.24
CA GLU A 86 -10.82 27.48 -10.81
C GLU A 86 -12.14 26.85 -10.34
N THR A 87 -13.09 26.60 -11.26
CA THR A 87 -14.41 26.00 -10.97
C THR A 87 -14.47 24.47 -11.11
N VAL A 88 -13.37 23.80 -11.48
CA VAL A 88 -13.41 22.43 -12.05
C VAL A 88 -12.97 21.34 -11.06
N GLN A 89 -12.50 21.70 -9.86
CA GLN A 89 -11.91 20.76 -8.90
C GLN A 89 -12.91 19.79 -8.22
N THR A 90 -14.23 19.97 -8.39
CA THR A 90 -15.25 19.09 -7.79
C THR A 90 -15.61 17.93 -8.72
N THR A 91 -14.72 16.94 -8.78
CA THR A 91 -14.96 15.48 -9.03
C THR A 91 -15.68 15.03 -10.33
N VAL A 92 -16.32 15.92 -11.08
CA VAL A 92 -16.97 15.69 -12.40
C VAL A 92 -16.32 16.55 -13.49
N GLY A 93 -15.51 17.55 -13.09
CA GLY A 93 -14.90 18.54 -13.95
C GLY A 93 -13.90 18.02 -15.01
N PRO A 94 -12.99 17.07 -14.72
CA PRO A 94 -12.00 16.62 -15.69
C PRO A 94 -12.64 15.89 -16.89
N ALA A 95 -13.67 15.07 -16.66
CA ALA A 95 -14.31 14.27 -17.70
C ALA A 95 -15.14 15.13 -18.68
N LEU A 96 -15.82 16.18 -18.18
CA LEU A 96 -16.63 17.07 -19.00
C LEU A 96 -15.80 18.11 -19.75
N MET A 97 -14.66 18.55 -19.17
CA MET A 97 -13.75 19.47 -19.85
C MET A 97 -13.06 18.81 -21.04
N ILE A 98 -12.74 17.50 -20.97
CA ILE A 98 -12.13 16.74 -22.08
C ILE A 98 -13.04 16.67 -23.34
N ILE A 99 -14.36 16.73 -23.17
CA ILE A 99 -15.33 16.67 -24.28
C ILE A 99 -15.46 18.01 -25.03
N ILE A 100 -15.18 19.13 -24.35
CA ILE A 100 -15.40 20.49 -24.88
C ILE A 100 -14.17 21.03 -25.64
N ILE A 101 -12.97 20.57 -25.29
CA ILE A 101 -11.73 21.05 -25.93
C ILE A 101 -11.60 20.74 -27.45
N PRO A 102 -12.21 19.69 -28.05
CA PRO A 102 -12.14 19.43 -29.49
C PRO A 102 -12.77 20.54 -30.36
N GLN A 103 -13.56 21.45 -29.79
CA GLN A 103 -14.24 22.50 -30.55
C GLN A 103 -13.35 23.71 -30.88
N LEU A 104 -12.08 23.76 -30.42
CA LEU A 104 -11.18 24.91 -30.65
C LEU A 104 -9.85 24.49 -31.31
N LYS A 105 -9.87 24.42 -32.64
CA LYS A 105 -8.84 23.85 -33.52
C LYS A 105 -7.45 24.50 -33.43
N CYS A 106 -6.43 23.64 -33.27
CA CYS A 106 -5.21 23.46 -34.10
C CYS A 106 -4.39 22.29 -33.49
N ASP A 107 -4.51 21.09 -34.08
CA ASP A 107 -4.08 19.74 -33.66
C ASP A 107 -3.91 19.41 -32.16
N LYS A 108 -4.92 19.77 -31.38
CA LYS A 108 -5.02 19.42 -29.94
C LYS A 108 -5.64 18.04 -29.74
N VAL A 109 -6.34 17.51 -30.75
CA VAL A 109 -7.08 16.24 -30.70
C VAL A 109 -6.12 15.05 -30.63
N GLY A 110 -5.01 15.08 -31.38
CA GLY A 110 -3.98 14.04 -31.29
C GLY A 110 -3.34 13.97 -29.90
N VAL A 111 -3.00 15.12 -29.33
CA VAL A 111 -2.41 15.23 -27.98
C VAL A 111 -3.40 14.74 -26.92
N MET A 112 -4.69 15.06 -27.04
CA MET A 112 -5.73 14.61 -26.11
C MET A 112 -5.97 13.11 -26.18
N ASN A 113 -6.11 12.55 -27.38
CA ASN A 113 -6.25 11.10 -27.55
C ASN A 113 -5.04 10.35 -26.97
N LEU A 114 -3.82 10.87 -27.20
CA LEU A 114 -2.60 10.28 -26.67
C LEU A 114 -2.53 10.38 -25.14
N LEU A 115 -2.91 11.52 -24.55
CA LEU A 115 -3.00 11.67 -23.09
C LEU A 115 -4.08 10.78 -22.47
N SER A 116 -5.23 10.62 -23.12
CA SER A 116 -6.30 9.72 -22.67
C SER A 116 -5.88 8.26 -22.68
N VAL A 117 -5.21 7.81 -23.75
CA VAL A 117 -4.61 6.47 -23.82
C VAL A 117 -3.56 6.29 -22.72
N THR A 118 -2.75 7.32 -22.45
CA THR A 118 -1.75 7.28 -21.37
C THR A 118 -2.40 7.11 -19.99
N MET A 119 -3.51 7.81 -19.71
CA MET A 119 -4.24 7.63 -18.45
C MET A 119 -4.89 6.26 -18.32
N PHE A 120 -5.44 5.74 -19.43
CA PHE A 120 -6.02 4.40 -19.46
C PHE A 120 -4.96 3.32 -19.16
N LEU A 121 -3.78 3.43 -19.76
CA LEU A 121 -2.66 2.52 -19.53
C LEU A 121 -2.09 2.66 -18.10
N ASN A 122 -2.10 3.86 -17.52
CA ASN A 122 -1.72 4.09 -16.12
C ASN A 122 -2.67 3.35 -15.14
N GLY A 123 -3.96 3.23 -15.47
CA GLY A 123 -4.91 2.44 -14.68
C GLY A 123 -4.60 0.94 -14.67
N ALA A 124 -4.27 0.36 -15.84
CA ALA A 124 -3.85 -1.03 -15.95
C ALA A 124 -2.55 -1.31 -15.16
N TYR A 125 -1.63 -0.35 -15.21
CA TYR A 125 -0.37 -0.41 -14.48
C TYR A 125 -0.57 -0.38 -12.95
N LEU A 126 -1.41 0.52 -12.43
CA LEU A 126 -1.75 0.60 -10.99
C LEU A 126 -2.29 -0.72 -10.45
N GLY A 127 -3.08 -1.46 -11.24
CA GLY A 127 -3.58 -2.77 -10.86
C GLY A 127 -2.48 -3.84 -10.75
N GLY A 128 -1.52 -3.85 -11.68
CA GLY A 128 -0.45 -4.85 -11.71
C GLY A 128 0.67 -4.59 -10.71
N SER A 129 1.22 -3.37 -10.67
CA SER A 129 2.37 -3.04 -9.84
C SER A 129 2.04 -2.98 -8.34
N PHE A 130 0.82 -2.56 -7.99
CA PHE A 130 0.39 -2.47 -6.60
C PHE A 130 0.16 -3.87 -5.98
N MET A 131 -0.39 -4.81 -6.75
CA MET A 131 -0.53 -6.21 -6.31
C MET A 131 0.82 -6.89 -6.18
N ASN A 132 1.75 -6.61 -7.09
CA ASN A 132 3.11 -7.16 -7.04
C ASN A 132 3.79 -6.88 -5.68
N GLN A 133 3.53 -5.75 -5.05
CA GLN A 133 4.09 -5.44 -3.74
C GLN A 133 3.63 -6.38 -2.62
N LEU A 134 2.36 -6.80 -2.68
CA LEU A 134 1.75 -7.69 -1.70
C LEU A 134 2.25 -9.12 -1.90
N ASP A 135 2.43 -9.53 -3.15
CA ASP A 135 2.93 -10.86 -3.50
C ASP A 135 4.44 -11.02 -3.24
N LEU A 136 5.20 -9.92 -3.37
CA LEU A 136 6.65 -9.91 -3.15
C LEU A 136 7.02 -10.15 -1.68
N SER A 137 6.24 -9.61 -0.75
CA SER A 137 6.51 -9.73 0.70
C SER A 137 5.24 -9.73 1.56
N PRO A 138 4.49 -10.85 1.64
CA PRO A 138 3.27 -10.93 2.44
C PRO A 138 3.48 -10.65 3.94
N ASN A 139 4.62 -11.03 4.52
CA ASN A 139 4.85 -10.88 5.97
C ASN A 139 5.32 -9.47 6.34
N TYR A 140 6.04 -8.80 5.43
CA TYR A 140 6.57 -7.44 5.62
C TYR A 140 5.90 -6.37 4.75
N ALA A 141 4.75 -6.68 4.12
CA ALA A 141 4.07 -5.84 3.12
C ALA A 141 3.89 -4.40 3.56
N GLY A 142 3.38 -4.17 4.78
CA GLY A 142 3.14 -2.82 5.30
C GLY A 142 4.43 -2.00 5.48
N SER A 143 5.52 -2.62 5.93
CA SER A 143 6.81 -1.95 6.10
C SER A 143 7.48 -1.65 4.77
N VAL A 144 7.44 -2.58 3.82
CA VAL A 144 7.96 -2.38 2.46
C VAL A 144 7.14 -1.33 1.71
N ALA A 145 5.81 -1.35 1.83
CA ALA A 145 4.92 -0.33 1.29
C ALA A 145 5.22 1.07 1.81
N ALA A 146 5.38 1.22 3.13
CA ALA A 146 5.75 2.50 3.73
C ALA A 146 7.11 3.01 3.25
N PHE A 147 8.09 2.12 3.13
CA PHE A 147 9.43 2.47 2.65
C PHE A 147 9.41 2.94 1.19
N VAL A 148 8.79 2.17 0.30
CA VAL A 148 8.65 2.50 -1.13
C VAL A 148 7.89 3.81 -1.32
N SER A 149 6.82 4.03 -0.54
CA SER A 149 6.01 5.25 -0.60
C SER A 149 6.80 6.47 -0.14
N THR A 150 7.61 6.35 0.92
CA THR A 150 8.46 7.44 1.41
C THR A 150 9.46 7.89 0.34
N LEU A 151 10.15 6.94 -0.32
CA LEU A 151 11.10 7.26 -1.38
C LEU A 151 10.40 7.90 -2.59
N SER A 152 9.23 7.38 -2.96
CA SER A 152 8.44 7.93 -4.07
C SER A 152 7.96 9.36 -3.77
N GLY A 153 7.56 9.64 -2.52
CA GLY A 153 7.15 10.97 -2.08
C GLY A 153 8.29 12.00 -2.08
N LEU A 154 9.51 11.61 -1.67
CA LEU A 154 10.67 12.50 -1.72
C LEU A 154 10.98 12.95 -3.15
N ILE A 155 10.85 12.05 -4.12
CA ILE A 155 11.09 12.36 -5.53
C ILE A 155 9.96 13.22 -6.10
N GLN A 156 8.72 13.07 -5.62
CA GLN A 156 7.59 13.90 -6.05
C GLN A 156 7.78 15.39 -5.71
N VAL A 157 8.46 15.71 -4.61
CA VAL A 157 8.84 17.10 -4.28
C VAL A 157 9.75 17.72 -5.35
N GLY A 158 10.50 16.90 -6.09
CA GLY A 158 11.31 17.34 -7.23
C GLY A 158 10.53 17.76 -8.46
N GLY A 159 9.25 17.36 -8.59
CA GLY A 159 8.39 17.69 -9.74
C GLY A 159 8.20 19.19 -9.97
N PRO A 160 7.69 19.93 -8.97
CA PRO A 160 7.54 21.38 -9.07
C PRO A 160 8.88 22.12 -9.28
N LEU A 161 9.97 21.64 -8.67
CA LEU A 161 11.30 22.25 -8.80
C LEU A 161 11.86 22.10 -10.23
N ALA A 162 11.75 20.90 -10.81
CA ALA A 162 12.15 20.65 -12.19
C ALA A 162 11.29 21.45 -13.18
N ALA A 163 9.97 21.50 -12.96
CA ALA A 163 9.07 22.30 -13.78
C ALA A 163 9.41 23.80 -13.70
N GLY A 164 9.69 24.32 -12.50
CA GLY A 164 10.07 25.72 -12.30
C GLY A 164 11.41 26.08 -12.96
N ALA A 165 12.41 25.20 -12.85
CA ALA A 165 13.71 25.39 -13.49
C ALA A 165 13.65 25.31 -15.02
N LEU A 166 12.74 24.51 -15.56
CA LEU A 166 12.57 24.34 -17.02
C LEU A 166 11.72 25.44 -17.65
N THR A 167 10.81 26.07 -16.90
CA THR A 167 9.82 27.01 -17.46
C THR A 167 10.27 28.46 -17.52
N ASN A 168 11.30 28.90 -16.77
CA ASN A 168 11.95 30.23 -16.85
C ASN A 168 11.01 31.40 -17.27
N GLN A 169 9.80 31.45 -16.70
CA GLN A 169 8.75 32.44 -16.95
C GLN A 169 8.19 32.53 -18.39
N GLU A 170 8.61 31.68 -19.33
CA GLU A 170 8.07 31.64 -20.70
C GLU A 170 6.99 30.58 -20.85
N ASP A 171 5.73 31.00 -20.88
CA ASP A 171 4.54 30.16 -21.09
C ASP A 171 4.37 29.81 -22.59
N THR A 172 5.38 29.20 -23.21
CA THR A 172 5.35 28.81 -24.64
C THR A 172 5.21 27.29 -24.84
N LEU A 173 4.60 26.91 -25.98
CA LEU A 173 4.43 25.50 -26.38
C LEU A 173 5.75 24.71 -26.40
N THR A 174 6.84 25.35 -26.84
CA THR A 174 8.16 24.74 -26.97
C THR A 174 8.77 24.41 -25.60
N THR A 175 8.57 25.28 -24.61
CA THR A 175 9.05 25.08 -23.24
C THR A 175 8.31 23.93 -22.55
N TRP A 176 6.97 23.90 -22.67
CA TRP A 176 6.16 22.81 -22.12
C TRP A 176 6.43 21.46 -22.80
N SER A 177 6.71 21.46 -24.10
CA SER A 177 7.13 20.23 -24.81
C SER A 177 8.41 19.64 -24.21
N LYS A 178 9.39 20.46 -23.80
CA LYS A 178 10.61 19.98 -23.11
C LYS A 178 10.30 19.31 -21.76
N VAL A 179 9.34 19.87 -21.01
CA VAL A 179 8.88 19.28 -19.73
C VAL A 179 8.25 17.91 -19.97
N PHE A 180 7.40 17.77 -20.98
CA PHE A 180 6.77 16.49 -21.33
C PHE A 180 7.78 15.46 -21.86
N TYR A 181 8.75 15.86 -22.69
CA TYR A 181 9.80 14.95 -23.14
C TYR A 181 10.67 14.45 -21.98
N ASN A 182 11.02 15.32 -21.03
CA ASN A 182 11.73 14.92 -19.82
C ASN A 182 10.92 13.89 -18.99
N SER A 183 9.63 14.14 -18.77
CA SER A 183 8.75 13.20 -18.06
C SER A 183 8.61 11.86 -18.79
N SER A 184 8.61 11.85 -20.13
CA SER A 184 8.57 10.61 -20.91
C SER A 184 9.84 9.75 -20.72
N GLY A 185 11.02 10.38 -20.66
CA GLY A 185 12.28 9.69 -20.42
C GLY A 185 12.35 9.05 -19.02
N ILE A 186 11.87 9.78 -18.00
CA ILE A 186 11.79 9.29 -16.62
C ILE A 186 10.81 8.11 -16.49
N SER A 187 9.82 8.03 -17.39
CA SER A 187 8.79 6.99 -17.36
C SER A 187 9.20 5.69 -18.05
N PHE A 188 10.01 5.76 -19.10
CA PHE A 188 10.45 4.58 -19.87
C PHE A 188 11.53 3.77 -19.16
N PHE A 189 12.48 4.44 -18.51
CA PHE A 189 13.64 3.80 -17.89
C PHE A 189 13.28 2.81 -16.77
N PRO A 190 12.34 3.11 -15.85
CA PRO A 190 11.95 2.18 -14.79
C PRO A 190 11.18 0.96 -15.26
N VAL A 191 10.38 1.12 -16.32
CA VAL A 191 9.68 0.00 -16.97
C VAL A 191 10.69 -0.98 -17.54
N PHE A 192 11.74 -0.46 -18.20
CA PHE A 192 12.83 -1.29 -18.69
C PHE A 192 13.52 -2.05 -17.54
N LEU A 193 13.90 -1.36 -16.46
CA LEU A 193 14.51 -2.01 -15.29
C LEU A 193 13.63 -3.12 -14.70
N PHE A 194 12.32 -2.93 -14.65
CA PHE A 194 11.40 -3.93 -14.14
C PHE A 194 11.23 -5.14 -15.07
N LEU A 195 11.33 -4.97 -16.39
CA LEU A 195 11.28 -6.09 -17.32
C LEU A 195 12.46 -7.05 -17.15
N PHE A 196 13.65 -6.55 -16.77
CA PHE A 196 14.85 -7.39 -16.59
C PHE A 196 15.05 -7.88 -15.16
N PHE A 197 14.70 -7.06 -14.16
CA PHE A 197 15.01 -7.33 -12.74
C PHE A 197 13.78 -7.50 -11.85
N GLY A 198 12.58 -7.31 -12.41
CA GLY A 198 11.32 -7.51 -11.70
C GLY A 198 11.11 -8.97 -11.34
N SER A 199 10.49 -9.19 -10.18
CA SER A 199 10.04 -10.50 -9.75
C SER A 199 8.68 -10.37 -9.10
N THR A 200 7.81 -11.35 -9.34
CA THR A 200 6.47 -11.48 -8.76
C THR A 200 6.39 -12.59 -7.72
N VAL A 201 7.53 -13.21 -7.38
CA VAL A 201 7.61 -14.32 -6.44
C VAL A 201 8.03 -13.80 -5.07
N GLN A 202 7.46 -14.37 -4.02
CA GLN A 202 7.82 -14.11 -2.64
C GLN A 202 9.35 -14.17 -2.45
N GLN A 203 9.92 -13.11 -1.88
CA GLN A 203 11.37 -13.00 -1.75
C GLN A 203 11.93 -13.86 -0.61
N TYR A 204 13.19 -14.28 -0.75
CA TYR A 204 13.84 -15.17 0.22
C TYR A 204 13.92 -14.59 1.64
N TRP A 205 13.98 -13.26 1.76
CA TRP A 205 14.04 -12.54 3.03
C TRP A 205 12.68 -12.39 3.72
N ASP A 206 11.59 -12.75 3.05
CA ASP A 206 10.22 -12.67 3.60
C ASP A 206 9.82 -13.97 4.33
N LYS A 207 10.64 -15.03 4.29
CA LYS A 207 10.36 -16.28 5.01
C LYS A 207 10.50 -16.08 6.51
N LEU A 208 9.44 -16.43 7.25
CA LEU A 208 9.44 -16.46 8.71
C LEU A 208 10.02 -17.79 9.19
N ASP A 209 11.21 -17.77 9.79
CA ASP A 209 11.72 -18.95 10.50
C ASP A 209 10.86 -19.21 11.74
N HIS A 210 10.28 -20.41 11.83
CA HIS A 210 9.40 -20.82 12.95
C HIS A 210 10.07 -20.60 14.32
N ASN A 211 11.39 -20.80 14.41
CA ASN A 211 12.17 -20.60 15.63
C ASN A 211 12.25 -19.12 16.06
N GLU A 212 12.24 -18.17 15.11
CA GLU A 212 12.28 -16.73 15.38
C GLU A 212 10.89 -16.15 15.65
N ALA A 213 9.87 -16.64 14.94
CA ALA A 213 8.46 -16.27 15.17
C ALA A 213 7.99 -16.67 16.57
N ASP A 214 8.46 -17.82 17.09
CA ASP A 214 8.13 -18.30 18.43
C ASP A 214 9.00 -17.66 19.53
N ALA A 215 10.12 -17.01 19.18
CA ALA A 215 11.03 -16.38 20.15
C ALA A 215 10.34 -15.36 21.10
N PRO A 216 9.46 -14.45 20.63
CA PRO A 216 8.72 -13.56 21.51
C PRO A 216 7.74 -14.28 22.44
N GLN A 217 7.04 -15.34 21.98
CA GLN A 217 6.20 -16.19 22.83
C GLN A 217 7.02 -16.98 23.85
N ARG A 218 8.19 -17.51 23.46
CA ARG A 218 9.11 -18.21 24.34
C ARG A 218 9.70 -17.29 25.40
N ARG A 219 10.00 -16.03 25.07
CA ARG A 219 10.41 -14.98 26.03
C ARG A 219 9.28 -14.66 27.01
N LYS A 220 8.04 -14.50 26.52
CA LYS A 220 6.85 -14.28 27.36
C LYS A 220 6.64 -15.46 28.33
N ASN A 221 6.64 -16.70 27.83
CA ASN A 221 6.51 -17.89 28.66
C ASN A 221 7.64 -18.03 29.68
N LYS A 222 8.90 -17.72 29.31
CA LYS A 222 10.01 -17.65 30.27
C LYS A 222 9.77 -16.61 31.36
N SER A 223 9.28 -15.42 31.00
CA SER A 223 9.00 -14.36 31.98
C SER A 223 7.86 -14.72 32.93
N VAL A 224 6.76 -15.31 32.41
CA VAL A 224 5.63 -15.80 33.21
C VAL A 224 6.09 -16.91 34.14
N ASN A 225 6.81 -17.91 33.64
CA ASN A 225 7.35 -18.99 34.47
C ASN A 225 8.30 -18.46 35.55
N THR A 226 9.15 -17.48 35.23
CA THR A 226 10.05 -16.85 36.21
C THR A 226 9.26 -16.12 37.31
N ILE A 227 8.17 -15.44 36.96
CA ILE A 227 7.28 -14.79 37.92
C ILE A 227 6.57 -15.84 38.77
N SER A 228 6.00 -16.89 38.17
CA SER A 228 5.35 -17.99 38.89
C SER A 228 6.29 -18.70 39.85
N ILE A 229 7.54 -18.96 39.46
CA ILE A 229 8.57 -19.56 40.33
C ILE A 229 8.92 -18.61 41.48
N LYS A 230 9.11 -17.31 41.21
CA LYS A 230 9.36 -16.31 42.26
C LYS A 230 8.16 -16.16 43.21
N PHE A 231 6.94 -16.30 42.70
CA PHE A 231 5.72 -16.19 43.49
C PHE A 231 5.49 -17.45 44.34
N GLY A 232 5.64 -18.64 43.77
CA GLY A 232 5.57 -19.92 44.50
C GLY A 232 6.67 -20.08 45.55
N SER A 233 7.89 -19.59 45.27
CA SER A 233 8.96 -19.52 46.26
C SER A 233 8.67 -18.55 47.41
N LYS A 234 7.81 -17.53 47.19
CA LYS A 234 7.45 -16.53 48.20
C LYS A 234 6.19 -16.92 48.99
N TYR A 235 5.34 -17.80 48.45
CA TYR A 235 4.09 -18.25 49.06
C TYR A 235 3.86 -19.78 48.88
N PRO A 236 4.57 -20.62 49.64
CA PRO A 236 4.57 -22.08 49.44
C PRO A 236 3.30 -22.84 49.92
N GLN A 237 2.30 -22.16 50.48
CA GLN A 237 1.19 -22.80 51.23
C GLN A 237 -0.15 -22.85 50.47
N MET A 238 -0.23 -22.46 49.20
CA MET A 238 -1.52 -22.41 48.46
C MET A 238 -1.90 -23.70 47.70
N GLU A 239 -1.11 -24.77 47.78
CA GLU A 239 -1.35 -26.01 46.99
C GLU A 239 -2.19 -27.08 47.72
N ALA A 240 -2.81 -26.75 48.86
CA ALA A 240 -3.62 -27.70 49.62
C ALA A 240 -4.97 -27.13 50.07
N VAL A 241 -5.91 -26.98 49.14
CA VAL A 241 -7.35 -27.05 49.46
C VAL A 241 -8.07 -27.68 48.26
N ASN A 242 -8.17 -29.01 48.26
CA ASN A 242 -9.23 -29.75 47.58
C ASN A 242 -10.32 -30.04 48.62
#